data_AF-A0A951ALS1-F1
#
_entry.id   AF-A0A951ALS1-F1
#
_cell.length_a   1.000
_cell.length_b   1.000
_cell.length_c   1.000
_cell.angle_alpha   90.00
_cell.angle_beta   90.00
_cell.angle_gamma   90.00
#
_symmetry.space_group_name_H-M   'P 1'
#
loop_
_entity.id
_entity.type
_entity.pdbx_description
1 polymer ?
#
loop_
_entity_poly.entity_id
_entity_poly.type
_entity_poly.pdbx_seq_one_letter_code
_entity_poly.pdbx_strand_id
1 'polypeptide(L)'
;MRATFHAKLDGLISDLARMVWVAAELMTEASSALHHGDLELAERVAGSKGQMTATLRQIQQRCLVLLGSQEPAATDLRALITALRAVDELERMCALARHVAKIVQLKHPRVPIPHGLAPLSARMSVLAARLARDAASTIEARDPLSVGRLAQADDEMDALRDHLLGAVLAPDWPHGVEPAVDAALISRYYERFADHAVALARQVCYLVTGELPHVSARTAPFCPNRPVTTLSRSILPESPTKTSEHLIEADGVMLDLARRRAHVDGYVVHLPAREIAVLSVLMSRAGQVVYRAALADAAGTTGQAHHRTLDRMVRRLRRRLQPSPLSPARLHRVGDAGYLFGSGQNHPDR
;
A
#
# COMPACT_ATOMS: atom_id res chain seq x y z
N MET A 1 6.48 -28.47 -28.36
CA MET A 1 6.96 -28.36 -26.95
C MET A 1 6.89 -26.93 -26.40
N ARG A 2 7.48 -25.90 -27.03
CA ARG A 2 7.36 -24.49 -26.57
C ARG A 2 5.93 -23.92 -26.64
N ALA A 3 5.18 -24.17 -27.72
CA ALA A 3 3.78 -23.72 -27.82
C ALA A 3 2.91 -24.28 -26.68
N THR A 4 3.10 -25.55 -26.32
CA THR A 4 2.43 -26.19 -25.18
C THR A 4 2.83 -25.58 -23.84
N PHE A 5 4.08 -25.12 -23.69
CA PHE A 5 4.53 -24.42 -22.48
C PHE A 5 3.85 -23.05 -22.35
N HIS A 6 3.84 -22.23 -23.41
CA HIS A 6 3.18 -20.92 -23.38
C HIS A 6 1.67 -21.04 -23.15
N ALA A 7 1.00 -22.02 -23.77
CA ALA A 7 -0.41 -22.28 -23.50
C ALA A 7 -0.68 -22.62 -22.01
N LYS A 8 0.21 -23.40 -21.38
CA LYS A 8 0.11 -23.70 -19.94
C LYS A 8 0.36 -22.45 -19.07
N LEU A 9 1.26 -21.57 -19.48
CA LEU A 9 1.57 -20.32 -18.80
C LEU A 9 0.40 -19.32 -18.91
N ASP A 10 -0.19 -19.19 -20.11
CA ASP A 10 -1.39 -18.37 -20.33
C ASP A 10 -2.55 -18.88 -19.47
N GLY A 11 -2.75 -20.21 -19.43
CA GLY A 11 -3.73 -20.83 -18.54
C GLY A 11 -3.51 -20.53 -17.06
N LEU A 12 -2.26 -20.45 -16.59
CA LEU A 12 -1.96 -20.05 -15.20
C LEU A 12 -2.36 -18.59 -14.93
N ILE A 13 -2.11 -17.69 -15.87
CA ILE A 13 -2.48 -16.28 -15.73
C ILE A 13 -4.00 -16.12 -15.70
N SER A 14 -4.72 -16.83 -16.56
CA SER A 14 -6.19 -16.87 -16.53
C SER A 14 -6.72 -17.46 -15.22
N ASP A 15 -6.11 -18.52 -14.70
CA ASP A 15 -6.48 -19.09 -13.40
C ASP A 15 -6.27 -18.10 -12.25
N LEU A 16 -5.18 -17.32 -12.27
CA LEU A 16 -4.93 -16.27 -11.28
C LEU A 16 -5.97 -15.16 -11.37
N ALA A 17 -6.24 -14.62 -12.56
CA ALA A 17 -7.27 -13.58 -12.75
C ALA A 17 -8.64 -14.07 -12.23
N ARG A 18 -9.01 -15.32 -12.53
CA ARG A 18 -10.23 -15.94 -12.02
C ARG A 18 -10.23 -16.04 -10.49
N MET A 19 -9.11 -16.39 -9.86
CA MET A 19 -9.02 -16.43 -8.39
C MET A 19 -9.12 -15.05 -7.74
N VAL A 20 -8.61 -13.99 -8.39
CA VAL A 20 -8.78 -12.61 -7.93
C VAL A 20 -10.27 -12.23 -7.97
N TRP A 21 -10.96 -12.61 -9.04
CA TRP A 21 -12.40 -12.38 -9.16
C TRP A 21 -13.19 -13.13 -8.07
N VAL A 22 -12.86 -14.39 -7.81
CA VAL A 22 -13.45 -15.16 -6.69
C VAL A 22 -13.22 -14.49 -5.34
N ALA A 23 -12.02 -13.94 -5.10
CA ALA A 23 -11.75 -13.20 -3.86
C ALA A 23 -12.63 -11.92 -3.76
N ALA A 24 -12.89 -11.24 -4.87
CA ALA A 24 -13.78 -10.08 -4.91
C ALA A 24 -15.24 -10.44 -4.56
N GLU A 25 -15.72 -11.58 -5.06
CA GLU A 25 -17.07 -12.08 -4.72
C GLU A 25 -17.15 -12.52 -3.26
N LEU A 26 -16.14 -13.22 -2.72
CA LEU A 26 -16.09 -13.55 -1.30
C LEU A 26 -16.13 -12.31 -0.41
N MET A 27 -15.45 -11.23 -0.81
CA MET A 27 -15.51 -9.97 -0.06
C MET A 27 -16.88 -9.29 -0.18
N THR A 28 -17.52 -9.38 -1.34
CA THR A 28 -18.89 -8.86 -1.56
C THR A 28 -19.89 -9.61 -0.68
N GLU A 29 -19.83 -10.94 -0.67
CA GLU A 29 -20.66 -11.81 0.16
C GLU A 29 -20.43 -11.57 1.66
N ALA A 30 -19.16 -11.53 2.10
CA ALA A 30 -18.80 -11.25 3.49
C ALA A 30 -19.37 -9.90 3.97
N SER A 31 -19.32 -8.90 3.09
CA SER A 31 -19.81 -7.56 3.40
C SER A 31 -21.34 -7.49 3.40
N SER A 32 -22.00 -8.19 2.49
CA SER A 32 -23.45 -8.34 2.52
C SER A 32 -23.92 -8.99 3.81
N ALA A 33 -23.24 -10.07 4.23
CA ALA A 33 -23.51 -10.73 5.50
C ALA A 33 -23.33 -9.77 6.69
N LEU A 34 -22.27 -8.95 6.64
CA LEU A 34 -22.01 -7.95 7.66
C LEU A 34 -23.10 -6.89 7.75
N HIS A 35 -23.55 -6.34 6.63
CA HIS A 35 -24.50 -5.23 6.61
C HIS A 35 -25.93 -5.66 6.94
N HIS A 36 -26.29 -6.90 6.62
CA HIS A 36 -27.64 -7.44 6.85
C HIS A 36 -27.74 -8.38 8.06
N GLY A 37 -26.61 -8.71 8.71
CA GLY A 37 -26.59 -9.67 9.82
C GLY A 37 -26.88 -11.12 9.39
N ASP A 38 -26.61 -11.48 8.13
CA ASP A 38 -26.89 -12.80 7.57
C ASP A 38 -25.84 -13.83 8.04
N LEU A 39 -26.21 -14.63 9.04
CA LEU A 39 -25.36 -15.66 9.61
C LEU A 39 -25.03 -16.77 8.62
N GLU A 40 -26.02 -17.22 7.83
CA GLU A 40 -25.84 -18.34 6.90
C GLU A 40 -24.83 -17.97 5.81
N LEU A 41 -24.93 -16.75 5.26
CA LEU A 41 -23.96 -16.25 4.30
C LEU A 41 -22.56 -16.11 4.92
N ALA A 42 -22.48 -15.62 6.16
CA ALA A 42 -21.20 -15.53 6.88
C ALA A 42 -20.56 -16.91 7.12
N GLU A 43 -21.35 -17.94 7.43
CA GLU A 43 -20.87 -19.32 7.59
C GLU A 43 -20.37 -19.91 6.28
N ARG A 44 -21.08 -19.70 5.17
CA ARG A 44 -20.63 -20.12 3.83
C ARG A 44 -19.28 -19.49 3.48
N VAL A 45 -19.14 -18.17 3.65
CA VAL A 45 -17.87 -17.48 3.36
C VAL A 45 -16.75 -18.01 4.26
N ALA A 46 -16.98 -18.17 5.56
CA ALA A 46 -15.97 -18.68 6.48
C ALA A 46 -15.53 -20.12 6.14
N GLY A 47 -16.46 -20.96 5.66
CA GLY A 47 -16.23 -22.34 5.22
C GLY A 47 -15.43 -22.47 3.92
N SER A 48 -15.28 -21.40 3.13
CA SER A 48 -14.59 -21.43 1.83
C SER A 48 -13.07 -21.73 1.91
N LYS A 49 -12.44 -21.66 3.09
CA LYS A 49 -10.99 -21.78 3.28
C LYS A 49 -10.39 -23.02 2.60
N GLY A 50 -11.01 -24.18 2.78
CA GLY A 50 -10.48 -25.45 2.27
C GLY A 50 -10.40 -25.47 0.75
N GLN A 51 -11.49 -25.08 0.08
CA GLN A 51 -11.58 -25.01 -1.38
C GLN A 51 -10.56 -24.01 -1.94
N MET A 52 -10.49 -22.79 -1.39
CA MET A 52 -9.57 -21.76 -1.86
C MET A 52 -8.11 -22.19 -1.71
N THR A 53 -7.75 -22.77 -0.57
CA THR A 53 -6.39 -23.28 -0.31
C THR A 53 -6.04 -24.39 -1.30
N ALA A 54 -6.97 -25.30 -1.58
CA ALA A 54 -6.74 -26.38 -2.54
C ALA A 54 -6.49 -25.85 -3.96
N THR A 55 -7.31 -24.92 -4.44
CA THR A 55 -7.15 -24.32 -5.78
C THR A 55 -5.83 -23.55 -5.90
N LEU A 56 -5.48 -22.74 -4.90
CA LEU A 56 -4.21 -22.00 -4.88
C LEU A 56 -2.99 -22.93 -4.87
N ARG A 57 -3.03 -24.03 -4.11
CA ARG A 57 -1.97 -25.06 -4.11
C ARG A 57 -1.83 -25.74 -5.47
N GLN A 58 -2.93 -26.01 -6.18
CA GLN A 58 -2.88 -26.57 -7.53
C GLN A 58 -2.19 -25.62 -8.52
N ILE A 59 -2.50 -24.32 -8.45
CA ILE A 59 -1.84 -23.29 -9.26
C ILE A 59 -0.33 -23.24 -8.94
N GLN A 60 0.02 -23.22 -7.65
CA GLN A 60 1.41 -23.22 -7.20
C GLN A 60 2.18 -24.46 -7.69
N GLN A 61 1.59 -25.65 -7.56
CA GLN A 61 2.21 -26.90 -8.02
C GLN A 61 2.44 -26.90 -9.54
N ARG A 62 1.48 -26.40 -10.33
CA ARG A 62 1.65 -26.25 -11.78
C ARG A 62 2.78 -25.28 -12.13
N CYS A 63 2.94 -24.19 -11.39
CA CYS A 63 4.08 -23.27 -11.56
C CYS A 63 5.41 -23.99 -11.33
N LEU A 64 5.52 -24.78 -10.24
CA LEU A 64 6.73 -25.54 -9.91
C LEU A 64 7.06 -26.60 -10.97
N VAL A 65 6.05 -27.30 -11.49
CA VAL A 65 6.24 -28.27 -12.58
C VAL A 65 6.78 -27.57 -13.82
N LEU A 66 6.23 -26.41 -14.21
CA LEU A 66 6.71 -25.66 -15.37
C LEU A 66 8.15 -25.14 -15.17
N LEU A 67 8.50 -24.70 -13.96
CA LEU A 67 9.87 -24.29 -13.62
C LEU A 67 10.87 -25.46 -13.77
N GLY A 68 10.47 -26.68 -13.41
CA GLY A 68 11.34 -27.86 -13.47
C GLY A 68 11.35 -28.58 -14.82
N SER A 69 10.44 -28.26 -15.75
CA SER A 69 10.24 -29.05 -16.99
C SER A 69 11.09 -28.60 -18.18
N GLN A 70 11.44 -27.31 -18.28
CA GLN A 70 12.23 -26.75 -19.38
C GLN A 70 13.08 -25.60 -18.85
N GLU A 71 14.22 -25.29 -19.48
CA GLU A 71 14.99 -24.05 -19.24
C GLU A 71 14.15 -22.85 -19.71
N PRO A 72 13.41 -22.14 -18.82
CA PRO A 72 12.49 -21.09 -19.24
C PRO A 72 13.31 -19.87 -19.66
N ALA A 73 12.85 -19.14 -20.68
CA ALA A 73 13.46 -17.86 -20.98
C ALA A 73 13.27 -16.89 -19.79
N ALA A 74 14.05 -15.80 -19.73
CA ALA A 74 13.95 -14.83 -18.65
C ALA A 74 12.52 -14.28 -18.44
N THR A 75 11.77 -14.09 -19.54
CA THR A 75 10.37 -13.65 -19.50
C THR A 75 9.43 -14.71 -18.92
N ASP A 76 9.66 -15.99 -19.25
CA ASP A 76 8.86 -17.11 -18.73
C ASP A 76 9.11 -17.31 -17.23
N LEU A 77 10.37 -17.22 -16.81
CA LEU A 77 10.75 -17.27 -15.41
C LEU A 77 10.11 -16.12 -14.62
N ARG A 78 10.09 -14.91 -15.21
CA ARG A 78 9.42 -13.76 -14.63
C ARG A 78 7.93 -14.03 -14.43
N ALA A 79 7.26 -14.58 -15.43
CA ALA A 79 5.84 -14.92 -15.34
C ALA A 79 5.56 -15.95 -14.25
N LEU A 80 6.38 -17.00 -14.16
CA LEU A 80 6.24 -18.05 -13.13
C LEU A 80 6.49 -17.52 -11.72
N ILE A 81 7.53 -16.69 -11.52
CA ILE A 81 7.80 -16.06 -10.20
C ILE A 81 6.66 -15.10 -9.83
N THR A 82 6.14 -14.36 -10.80
CA THR A 82 5.01 -13.44 -10.60
C THR A 82 3.76 -14.22 -10.18
N ALA A 83 3.47 -15.33 -10.86
CA ALA A 83 2.37 -16.22 -10.52
C ALA A 83 2.49 -16.79 -9.10
N LEU A 84 3.70 -17.21 -8.69
CA LEU A 84 3.94 -17.69 -7.32
C LEU A 84 3.69 -16.61 -6.27
N ARG A 85 4.12 -15.36 -6.51
CA ARG A 85 3.84 -14.24 -5.61
C ARG A 85 2.34 -13.88 -5.57
N ALA A 86 1.64 -14.02 -6.69
CA ALA A 86 0.20 -13.76 -6.77
C ALA A 86 -0.61 -14.72 -5.87
N VAL A 87 -0.17 -15.98 -5.78
CA VAL A 87 -0.82 -17.00 -4.92
C VAL A 87 -0.84 -16.55 -3.45
N ASP A 88 0.28 -16.02 -2.94
CA ASP A 88 0.37 -15.58 -1.55
C ASP A 88 -0.53 -14.35 -1.28
N GLU A 89 -0.61 -13.41 -2.22
CA GLU A 89 -1.50 -12.24 -2.11
C GLU A 89 -2.98 -12.68 -2.12
N LEU A 90 -3.33 -13.63 -2.98
CA LEU A 90 -4.69 -14.19 -3.06
C LEU A 90 -5.10 -14.90 -1.77
N GLU A 91 -4.20 -15.66 -1.15
CA GLU A 91 -4.47 -16.31 0.14
C GLU A 91 -4.81 -15.27 1.22
N ARG A 92 -4.07 -14.15 1.24
CA ARG A 92 -4.32 -13.04 2.17
C ARG A 92 -5.67 -12.37 1.90
N MET A 93 -6.01 -12.10 0.64
CA MET A 93 -7.31 -11.53 0.26
C MET A 93 -8.48 -12.41 0.71
N CYS A 94 -8.43 -13.71 0.41
CA CYS A 94 -9.44 -14.68 0.84
C CYS A 94 -9.51 -14.77 2.37
N ALA A 95 -8.39 -14.65 3.08
CA ALA A 95 -8.39 -14.63 4.54
C ALA A 95 -9.09 -13.40 5.13
N LEU A 96 -8.87 -12.23 4.56
CA LEU A 96 -9.52 -10.98 5.00
C LEU A 96 -11.04 -11.03 4.82
N ALA A 97 -11.53 -11.54 3.67
CA ALA A 97 -12.96 -11.75 3.46
C ALA A 97 -13.56 -12.69 4.53
N ARG A 98 -12.86 -13.78 4.87
CA ARG A 98 -13.27 -14.68 5.96
C ARG A 98 -13.24 -14.02 7.33
N HIS A 99 -12.30 -13.10 7.60
CA HIS A 99 -12.26 -12.38 8.86
C HIS A 99 -13.46 -11.43 9.01
N VAL A 100 -13.88 -10.76 7.94
CA VAL A 100 -15.13 -9.98 7.93
C VAL A 100 -16.31 -10.88 8.28
N ALA A 101 -16.47 -12.02 7.59
CA ALA A 101 -17.54 -12.98 7.88
C ALA A 101 -17.47 -13.53 9.32
N LYS A 102 -16.26 -13.74 9.86
CA LYS A 102 -16.11 -14.24 11.23
C LYS A 102 -16.59 -13.24 12.28
N ILE A 103 -16.45 -11.94 12.06
CA ILE A 103 -17.01 -10.92 12.96
C ILE A 103 -18.54 -11.05 13.00
N VAL A 104 -19.20 -11.26 11.85
CA VAL A 104 -20.66 -11.46 11.79
C VAL A 104 -21.09 -12.64 12.67
N GLN A 105 -20.42 -13.79 12.54
CA GLN A 105 -20.72 -14.98 13.36
C GLN A 105 -20.55 -14.71 14.86
N LEU A 106 -19.49 -14.00 15.25
CA LEU A 106 -19.18 -13.74 16.66
C LEU A 106 -20.17 -12.78 17.32
N LYS A 107 -20.79 -11.89 16.54
CA LYS A 107 -21.70 -10.86 17.07
C LYS A 107 -23.17 -11.19 16.88
N HIS A 108 -23.50 -12.18 16.04
CA HIS A 108 -24.87 -12.61 15.80
C HIS A 108 -25.62 -12.88 17.12
N PRO A 109 -26.87 -12.38 17.30
CA PRO A 109 -27.75 -11.76 16.29
C PRO A 109 -27.56 -10.25 16.10
N ARG A 110 -26.56 -9.62 16.71
CA ARG A 110 -26.30 -8.19 16.57
C ARG A 110 -25.54 -7.91 15.27
N VAL A 111 -25.92 -6.83 14.57
CA VAL A 111 -25.12 -6.27 13.48
C VAL A 111 -23.89 -5.54 14.07
N PRO A 112 -22.64 -5.90 13.68
CA PRO A 112 -21.42 -5.34 14.28
C PRO A 112 -21.22 -3.84 14.03
N ILE A 113 -21.73 -3.32 12.91
CA ILE A 113 -21.56 -1.92 12.49
C ILE A 113 -22.78 -1.11 12.92
N PRO A 114 -22.62 -0.03 13.73
CA PRO A 114 -23.71 0.87 14.06
C PRO A 114 -24.33 1.55 12.83
N HIS A 115 -25.63 1.82 12.87
CA HIS A 115 -26.39 2.37 11.73
C HIS A 115 -25.77 3.65 11.14
N GLY A 116 -25.23 4.54 11.99
CA GLY A 116 -24.57 5.78 11.53
C GLY A 116 -23.32 5.54 10.67
N LEU A 117 -22.63 4.41 10.84
CA LEU A 117 -21.44 4.04 10.08
C LEU A 117 -21.75 3.12 8.89
N ALA A 118 -22.96 2.58 8.78
CA ALA A 118 -23.33 1.64 7.72
C ALA A 118 -23.08 2.20 6.30
N PRO A 119 -23.42 3.46 5.96
CA PRO A 119 -23.13 4.01 4.64
C PRO A 119 -21.63 4.09 4.33
N LEU A 120 -20.81 4.39 5.33
CA LEU A 120 -19.36 4.50 5.16
C LEU A 120 -18.73 3.12 4.98
N SER A 121 -19.12 2.15 5.81
CA SER A 121 -18.71 0.75 5.70
C SER A 121 -19.13 0.14 4.35
N ALA A 122 -20.34 0.43 3.87
CA ALA A 122 -20.82 -0.02 2.56
C ALA A 122 -20.03 0.57 1.39
N ARG A 123 -19.64 1.85 1.46
CA ARG A 123 -18.75 2.43 0.45
C ARG A 123 -17.38 1.76 0.43
N MET A 124 -16.82 1.47 1.60
CA MET A 124 -15.55 0.76 1.70
C MET A 124 -15.65 -0.65 1.11
N SER A 125 -16.68 -1.42 1.44
CA SER A 125 -16.83 -2.78 0.89
C SER A 125 -16.95 -2.80 -0.63
N VAL A 126 -17.76 -1.89 -1.20
CA VAL A 126 -17.93 -1.76 -2.65
C VAL A 126 -16.61 -1.39 -3.33
N LEU A 127 -15.86 -0.45 -2.74
CA LEU A 127 -14.55 -0.03 -3.25
C LEU A 127 -13.53 -1.19 -3.20
N ALA A 128 -13.47 -1.93 -2.09
CA ALA A 128 -12.58 -3.08 -1.94
C ALA A 128 -12.85 -4.16 -3.01
N ALA A 129 -14.12 -4.53 -3.20
CA ALA A 129 -14.50 -5.51 -4.22
C ALA A 129 -14.23 -4.99 -5.64
N ARG A 130 -14.51 -3.71 -5.91
CA ARG A 130 -14.22 -3.08 -7.21
C ARG A 130 -12.72 -3.10 -7.53
N LEU A 131 -11.86 -2.72 -6.59
CA LEU A 131 -10.41 -2.77 -6.75
C LEU A 131 -9.90 -4.18 -7.09
N ALA A 132 -10.46 -5.22 -6.47
CA ALA A 132 -10.13 -6.59 -6.82
C ALA A 132 -10.61 -7.01 -8.22
N ARG A 133 -11.84 -6.63 -8.62
CA ARG A 133 -12.33 -6.90 -9.98
C ARG A 133 -11.49 -6.17 -11.04
N ASP A 134 -11.14 -4.91 -10.80
CA ASP A 134 -10.27 -4.13 -11.68
C ASP A 134 -8.87 -4.74 -11.75
N ALA A 135 -8.33 -5.26 -10.64
CA ALA A 135 -7.06 -6.00 -10.63
C ALA A 135 -7.15 -7.30 -11.43
N ALA A 136 -8.25 -8.06 -11.33
CA ALA A 136 -8.48 -9.27 -12.13
C ALA A 136 -8.47 -8.95 -13.63
N SER A 137 -9.21 -7.92 -14.06
CA SER A 137 -9.23 -7.47 -15.46
C SER A 137 -7.85 -6.98 -15.90
N THR A 138 -7.09 -6.31 -15.03
CA THR A 138 -5.73 -5.87 -15.31
C THR A 138 -4.79 -7.05 -15.56
N ILE A 139 -4.89 -8.12 -14.74
CA ILE A 139 -4.10 -9.34 -14.89
C ILE A 139 -4.43 -10.08 -16.19
N GLU A 140 -5.71 -10.21 -16.49
CA GLU A 140 -6.19 -10.89 -17.69
C GLU A 140 -5.76 -10.15 -18.97
N ALA A 141 -5.96 -8.82 -19.01
CA ALA A 141 -5.59 -7.99 -20.15
C ALA A 141 -4.08 -7.72 -20.26
N ARG A 142 -3.29 -8.04 -19.22
CA ARG A 142 -1.87 -7.67 -19.09
C ARG A 142 -1.62 -6.18 -19.32
N ASP A 143 -2.48 -5.33 -18.77
CA ASP A 143 -2.45 -3.88 -19.01
C ASP A 143 -1.74 -3.11 -17.88
N PRO A 144 -0.48 -2.67 -18.05
CA PRO A 144 0.24 -1.92 -17.02
C PRO A 144 -0.35 -0.51 -16.76
N LEU A 145 -1.10 0.08 -17.70
CA LEU A 145 -1.64 1.44 -17.55
C LEU A 145 -2.76 1.50 -16.51
N SER A 146 -3.47 0.39 -16.30
CA SER A 146 -4.56 0.28 -15.32
C SER A 146 -4.07 0.33 -13.86
N VAL A 147 -2.79 0.08 -13.60
CA VAL A 147 -2.21 0.12 -12.25
C VAL A 147 -2.27 1.52 -11.61
N GLY A 148 -2.12 2.57 -12.40
CA GLY A 148 -2.21 3.95 -11.90
C GLY A 148 -3.60 4.31 -11.38
N ARG A 149 -4.65 3.82 -12.06
CA ARG A 149 -6.04 4.02 -11.65
C ARG A 149 -6.37 3.27 -10.36
N LEU A 150 -5.89 2.03 -10.25
CA LEU A 150 -6.00 1.21 -9.05
C LEU A 150 -5.33 1.88 -7.83
N ALA A 151 -4.13 2.44 -8.00
CA ALA A 151 -3.44 3.15 -6.94
C ALA A 151 -4.19 4.42 -6.47
N GLN A 152 -4.86 5.14 -7.37
CA GLN A 152 -5.68 6.29 -7.01
C GLN A 152 -6.94 5.88 -6.22
N ALA A 153 -7.57 4.78 -6.61
CA ALA A 153 -8.73 4.25 -5.90
C ALA A 153 -8.35 3.66 -4.52
N ASP A 154 -7.12 3.20 -4.34
CA ASP A 154 -6.59 2.82 -3.03
C ASP A 154 -6.35 4.03 -2.10
N ASP A 155 -5.92 5.18 -2.63
CA ASP A 155 -5.90 6.43 -1.85
C ASP A 155 -7.33 6.85 -1.40
N GLU A 156 -8.38 6.52 -2.16
CA GLU A 156 -9.78 6.71 -1.74
C GLU A 156 -10.13 5.79 -0.55
N MET A 157 -9.70 4.52 -0.58
CA MET A 157 -9.90 3.57 0.52
C MET A 157 -9.23 4.05 1.81
N ASP A 158 -8.00 4.54 1.70
CA ASP A 158 -7.25 5.17 2.80
C ASP A 158 -8.06 6.32 3.44
N ALA A 159 -8.64 7.19 2.60
CA ALA A 159 -9.43 8.33 3.08
C ALA A 159 -10.74 7.89 3.76
N LEU A 160 -11.41 6.86 3.25
CA LEU A 160 -12.62 6.31 3.86
C LEU A 160 -12.31 5.65 5.22
N ARG A 161 -11.20 4.91 5.32
CA ARG A 161 -10.74 4.34 6.59
C ARG A 161 -10.45 5.43 7.63
N ASP A 162 -9.74 6.49 7.22
CA ASP A 162 -9.41 7.61 8.10
C ASP A 162 -10.69 8.32 8.59
N HIS A 163 -11.71 8.47 7.72
CA HIS A 163 -13.01 9.01 8.11
C HIS A 163 -13.74 8.10 9.11
N LEU A 164 -13.75 6.79 8.88
CA LEU A 164 -14.40 5.83 9.76
C LEU A 164 -13.76 5.81 11.15
N LEU A 165 -12.42 5.76 11.20
CA LEU A 165 -11.68 5.85 12.45
C LEU A 165 -11.91 7.18 13.16
N GLY A 166 -11.99 8.30 12.42
CA GLY A 166 -12.31 9.60 12.98
C GLY A 166 -13.68 9.62 13.68
N ALA A 167 -14.70 9.01 13.07
CA ALA A 167 -16.03 8.91 13.65
C ALA A 167 -16.08 8.03 14.91
N VAL A 168 -15.34 6.92 14.91
CA VAL A 168 -15.27 5.98 16.03
C VAL A 168 -14.46 6.52 17.22
N LEU A 169 -13.45 7.35 16.95
CA LEU A 169 -12.60 7.98 17.97
C LEU A 169 -13.15 9.33 18.46
N ALA A 170 -14.32 9.74 17.99
CA ALA A 170 -14.93 10.99 18.40
C ALA A 170 -15.28 10.95 19.91
N PRO A 171 -15.07 12.05 20.67
CA PRO A 171 -15.33 12.08 22.12
C PRO A 171 -16.77 11.74 22.51
N ASP A 172 -17.71 11.96 21.59
CA ASP A 172 -19.15 11.76 21.73
C ASP A 172 -19.64 10.42 21.15
N TRP A 173 -18.74 9.47 20.86
CA TRP A 173 -19.10 8.15 20.34
C TRP A 173 -20.09 7.42 21.27
N PRO A 174 -21.35 7.17 20.84
CA PRO A 174 -22.41 6.74 21.75
C PRO A 174 -22.55 5.22 21.87
N HIS A 175 -21.78 4.43 21.10
CA HIS A 175 -22.00 2.99 20.97
C HIS A 175 -21.04 2.12 21.81
N GLY A 176 -20.13 2.75 22.57
CA GLY A 176 -19.18 2.05 23.44
C GLY A 176 -17.98 1.42 22.71
N VAL A 177 -17.08 0.80 23.48
CA VAL A 177 -15.76 0.34 22.99
C VAL A 177 -15.85 -0.84 22.04
N GLU A 178 -16.77 -1.78 22.26
CA GLU A 178 -16.86 -2.99 21.45
C GLU A 178 -17.22 -2.70 19.98
N PRO A 179 -18.31 -1.97 19.65
CA PRO A 179 -18.61 -1.59 18.26
C PRO A 179 -17.54 -0.69 17.62
N ALA A 180 -16.83 0.09 18.43
CA ALA A 180 -15.69 0.89 17.96
C ALA A 180 -14.55 -0.02 17.46
N VAL A 181 -14.19 -1.05 18.23
CA VAL A 181 -13.18 -2.03 17.85
C VAL A 181 -13.62 -2.83 16.62
N ASP A 182 -14.87 -3.28 16.57
CA ASP A 182 -15.40 -4.04 15.42
C ASP A 182 -15.34 -3.20 14.14
N ALA A 183 -15.80 -1.94 14.19
CA ALA A 183 -15.73 -1.01 13.05
C ALA A 183 -14.28 -0.74 12.61
N ALA A 184 -13.36 -0.54 13.56
CA ALA A 184 -11.94 -0.34 13.26
C ALA A 184 -11.33 -1.57 12.57
N LEU A 185 -11.60 -2.79 13.07
CA LEU A 185 -11.11 -4.03 12.46
C LEU A 185 -11.65 -4.23 11.05
N ILE A 186 -12.96 -4.04 10.84
CA ILE A 186 -13.59 -4.16 9.52
C ILE A 186 -12.98 -3.16 8.53
N SER A 187 -12.83 -1.89 8.95
CA SER A 187 -12.21 -0.86 8.11
C SER A 187 -10.78 -1.23 7.69
N ARG A 188 -10.03 -1.84 8.61
CA ARG A 188 -8.66 -2.32 8.35
C ARG A 188 -8.64 -3.51 7.41
N TYR A 189 -9.62 -4.42 7.49
CA TYR A 189 -9.70 -5.55 6.57
C TYR A 189 -10.03 -5.12 5.14
N TYR A 190 -10.91 -4.13 4.96
CA TYR A 190 -11.18 -3.56 3.64
C TYR A 190 -9.96 -2.86 3.04
N GLU A 191 -9.24 -2.06 3.82
CA GLU A 191 -8.01 -1.43 3.34
C GLU A 191 -6.92 -2.45 3.00
N ARG A 192 -6.66 -3.41 3.88
CA ARG A 192 -5.70 -4.49 3.60
C ARG A 192 -6.07 -5.28 2.35
N PHE A 193 -7.36 -5.49 2.10
CA PHE A 193 -7.82 -6.20 0.91
C PHE A 193 -7.57 -5.38 -0.36
N ALA A 194 -7.83 -4.07 -0.31
CA ALA A 194 -7.51 -3.12 -1.38
C ALA A 194 -6.00 -3.07 -1.68
N ASP A 195 -5.15 -2.98 -0.65
CA ASP A 195 -3.69 -3.05 -0.75
C ASP A 195 -3.23 -4.29 -1.53
N HIS A 196 -3.77 -5.46 -1.19
CA HIS A 196 -3.43 -6.72 -1.85
C HIS A 196 -3.91 -6.77 -3.31
N ALA A 197 -5.09 -6.22 -3.61
CA ALA A 197 -5.56 -6.08 -5.00
C ALA A 197 -4.62 -5.20 -5.84
N VAL A 198 -4.18 -4.07 -5.29
CA VAL A 198 -3.20 -3.21 -5.98
C VAL A 198 -1.83 -3.89 -6.13
N ALA A 199 -1.39 -4.64 -5.12
CA ALA A 199 -0.15 -5.43 -5.19
C ALA A 199 -0.19 -6.47 -6.31
N LEU A 200 -1.32 -7.16 -6.48
CA LEU A 200 -1.58 -8.09 -7.58
C LEU A 200 -1.57 -7.40 -8.95
N ALA A 201 -2.18 -6.22 -9.08
CA ALA A 201 -2.11 -5.49 -10.35
C ALA A 201 -0.70 -4.98 -10.67
N ARG A 202 0.08 -4.57 -9.65
CA ARG A 202 1.49 -4.17 -9.83
C ARG A 202 2.37 -5.30 -10.36
N GLN A 203 2.06 -6.53 -10.00
CA GLN A 203 2.73 -7.72 -10.53
C GLN A 203 2.59 -7.85 -12.06
N VAL A 204 1.49 -7.37 -12.64
CA VAL A 204 1.28 -7.30 -14.10
C VAL A 204 2.23 -6.32 -14.76
N CYS A 205 2.49 -5.17 -14.13
CA CYS A 205 3.49 -4.23 -14.62
C CYS A 205 4.86 -4.90 -14.70
N TYR A 206 5.27 -5.60 -13.63
CA TYR A 206 6.52 -6.36 -13.63
C TYR A 206 6.55 -7.44 -14.72
N LEU A 207 5.46 -8.18 -14.93
CA LEU A 207 5.33 -9.16 -15.99
C LEU A 207 5.63 -8.56 -17.37
N VAL A 208 5.01 -7.42 -17.68
CA VAL A 208 5.06 -6.77 -19.01
C VAL A 208 6.34 -5.99 -19.22
N THR A 209 6.75 -5.15 -18.26
CA THR A 209 7.86 -4.22 -18.42
C THR A 209 9.19 -4.81 -17.97
N GLY A 210 9.17 -5.80 -17.07
CA GLY A 210 10.37 -6.31 -16.40
C GLY A 210 10.91 -5.42 -15.29
N GLU A 211 10.30 -4.27 -15.07
CA GLU A 211 10.61 -3.37 -13.97
C GLU A 211 9.61 -3.58 -12.85
N LEU A 212 10.09 -3.78 -11.62
CA LEU A 212 9.21 -3.74 -10.45
C LEU A 212 8.70 -2.30 -10.33
N PRO A 213 7.39 -2.02 -10.45
CA PRO A 213 6.88 -0.69 -10.20
C PRO A 213 7.27 -0.29 -8.78
N HIS A 214 7.89 0.89 -8.64
CA HIS A 214 8.46 1.35 -7.37
C HIS A 214 7.43 1.26 -6.23
N VAL A 215 7.77 0.48 -5.20
CA VAL A 215 6.95 0.29 -4.01
C VAL A 215 6.90 1.61 -3.25
N SER A 216 5.74 2.26 -3.20
CA SER A 216 5.47 3.26 -2.18
C SER A 216 5.54 2.54 -0.82
N ALA A 217 6.27 3.08 0.16
CA ALA A 217 6.57 2.47 1.46
C ALA A 217 5.34 2.04 2.30
N ARG A 218 4.11 2.23 1.80
CA ARG A 218 2.87 1.73 2.41
C ARG A 218 2.60 0.23 2.15
N THR A 219 3.03 -0.33 1.01
CA THR A 219 2.59 -1.67 0.55
C THR A 219 3.68 -2.76 0.60
N ALA A 220 4.75 -2.60 1.39
CA ALA A 220 5.68 -3.70 1.59
C ALA A 220 4.98 -4.82 2.41
N PRO A 221 4.99 -6.09 1.98
CA PRO A 221 4.40 -7.15 2.76
C PRO A 221 5.09 -7.22 4.12
N PHE A 222 4.30 -7.09 5.19
CA PHE A 222 4.77 -7.32 6.55
C PHE A 222 5.11 -8.81 6.68
N CYS A 223 6.40 -9.13 6.73
CA CYS A 223 6.89 -10.46 7.11
C CYS A 223 7.02 -10.51 8.64
N PRO A 224 6.20 -11.29 9.36
CA PRO A 224 6.18 -11.27 10.81
C PRO A 224 7.38 -11.96 11.48
N ASN A 225 8.30 -12.57 10.72
CA ASN A 225 9.52 -13.20 11.23
C ASN A 225 10.65 -13.12 10.20
N ARG A 226 11.39 -12.01 10.19
CA ARG A 226 12.73 -12.01 9.59
C ARG A 226 13.75 -12.07 10.73
N PRO A 227 14.47 -13.19 10.91
CA PRO A 227 15.62 -13.16 11.81
C PRO A 227 16.62 -12.13 11.26
N VAL A 228 17.18 -11.33 12.16
CA VAL A 228 18.31 -10.45 11.86
C VAL A 228 19.50 -11.37 11.62
N THR A 229 19.70 -11.79 10.37
CA THR A 229 20.91 -12.51 9.98
C THR A 229 21.71 -11.65 9.03
N THR A 230 22.82 -11.17 9.56
CA THR A 230 23.96 -10.59 8.86
C THR A 230 24.33 -11.48 7.68
N LEU A 231 24.15 -10.99 6.45
CA LEU A 231 24.84 -11.52 5.29
C LEU A 231 25.63 -10.37 4.66
N SER A 232 26.90 -10.29 5.07
CA SER A 232 27.96 -9.76 4.23
C SER A 232 27.95 -10.51 2.90
N ARG A 233 27.65 -9.81 1.81
CA ARG A 233 28.32 -10.07 0.54
C ARG A 233 28.35 -8.81 -0.31
N SER A 234 29.57 -8.27 -0.37
CA SER A 234 30.13 -7.41 -1.41
C SER A 234 29.34 -7.41 -2.72
N ILE A 235 28.80 -6.24 -3.07
CA ILE A 235 28.64 -5.80 -4.46
C ILE A 235 29.38 -4.46 -4.51
N LEU A 236 30.37 -4.39 -5.38
CA LEU A 236 31.27 -3.26 -5.60
C LEU A 236 30.48 -1.94 -5.76
N PRO A 237 31.02 -0.81 -5.25
CA PRO A 237 30.42 0.50 -5.50
C PRO A 237 30.60 0.85 -6.97
N GLU A 238 29.50 1.13 -7.67
CA GLU A 238 29.59 1.95 -8.88
C GLU A 238 30.19 3.31 -8.48
N SER A 239 31.26 3.70 -9.18
CA SER A 239 31.97 4.95 -8.90
C SER A 239 31.06 6.14 -9.17
N PRO A 240 30.97 7.13 -8.26
CA PRO A 240 30.17 8.32 -8.49
C PRO A 240 30.88 9.21 -9.51
N THR A 241 30.38 9.27 -10.73
CA THR A 241 30.74 10.33 -11.66
C THR A 241 30.20 11.66 -11.14
N LYS A 242 31.12 12.61 -10.97
CA LYS A 242 30.89 14.00 -10.53
C LYS A 242 29.74 14.66 -11.29
N THR A 243 28.71 15.10 -10.57
CA THR A 243 27.91 16.28 -10.94
C THR A 243 27.41 16.94 -9.65
N SER A 244 28.25 17.80 -9.08
CA SER A 244 28.06 18.43 -7.76
C SER A 244 27.11 19.64 -7.75
N GLU A 245 26.45 19.97 -8.87
CA GLU A 245 25.54 21.14 -8.96
C GLU A 245 24.07 20.82 -8.66
N HIS A 246 23.70 19.54 -8.59
CA HIS A 246 22.30 19.12 -8.41
C HIS A 246 22.06 18.26 -7.16
N LEU A 247 23.05 18.20 -6.26
CA LEU A 247 22.99 17.41 -5.04
C LEU A 247 22.92 18.33 -3.82
N ILE A 248 21.89 18.19 -3.00
CA ILE A 248 21.77 18.88 -1.71
C ILE A 248 21.92 17.83 -0.61
N GLU A 249 22.84 18.03 0.33
CA GLU A 249 23.05 17.13 1.47
C GLU A 249 22.84 17.87 2.79
N ALA A 250 22.00 17.33 3.68
CA ALA A 250 21.75 17.87 5.00
C ALA A 250 21.23 16.78 5.97
N ASP A 251 21.78 16.73 7.18
CA ASP A 251 21.31 15.89 8.32
C ASP A 251 21.12 14.38 7.97
N GLY A 252 22.03 13.82 7.18
CA GLY A 252 21.99 12.43 6.71
C GLY A 252 21.02 12.17 5.55
N VAL A 253 20.48 13.23 4.93
CA VAL A 253 19.62 13.18 3.75
C VAL A 253 20.37 13.78 2.55
N MET A 254 20.35 13.08 1.43
CA MET A 254 20.96 13.50 0.16
C MET A 254 19.88 13.57 -0.93
N LEU A 255 19.67 14.74 -1.51
CA LEU A 255 18.65 15.00 -2.52
C LEU A 255 19.30 15.27 -3.88
N ASP A 256 19.07 14.37 -4.83
CA ASP A 256 19.42 14.53 -6.25
C ASP A 256 18.26 15.22 -6.97
N LEU A 257 18.44 16.50 -7.30
CA LEU A 257 17.44 17.33 -7.97
C LEU A 257 17.25 16.96 -9.44
N ALA A 258 18.30 16.49 -10.12
CA ALA A 258 18.24 16.10 -11.51
C ALA A 258 17.40 14.83 -11.69
N ARG A 259 17.62 13.85 -10.82
CA ARG A 259 16.89 12.58 -10.82
C ARG A 259 15.61 12.60 -9.99
N ARG A 260 15.36 13.69 -9.26
CA ARG A 260 14.23 13.83 -8.32
C ARG A 260 14.18 12.67 -7.32
N ARG A 261 15.30 12.41 -6.64
CA ARG A 261 15.45 11.29 -5.68
C ARG A 261 16.07 11.77 -4.38
N ALA A 262 15.48 11.42 -3.26
CA ALA A 262 16.09 11.60 -1.93
C ALA A 262 16.73 10.28 -1.49
N HIS A 263 17.80 10.36 -0.73
CA HIS A 263 18.43 9.25 -0.01
C HIS A 263 18.49 9.63 1.45
N VAL A 264 18.11 8.74 2.35
CA VAL A 264 18.12 8.95 3.80
C VAL A 264 18.92 7.81 4.41
N ASP A 265 20.01 8.13 5.10
CA ASP A 265 20.89 7.13 5.72
C ASP A 265 21.33 6.01 4.74
N GLY A 266 21.55 6.38 3.48
CA GLY A 266 21.94 5.45 2.40
C GLY A 266 20.78 4.75 1.67
N TYR A 267 19.52 4.93 2.10
CA TYR A 267 18.34 4.34 1.47
C TYR A 267 17.62 5.32 0.55
N VAL A 268 17.25 4.88 -0.66
CA VAL A 268 16.47 5.69 -1.60
C VAL A 268 15.04 5.90 -1.04
N VAL A 269 14.64 7.15 -0.87
CA VAL A 269 13.30 7.58 -0.47
C VAL A 269 12.60 8.24 -1.65
N HIS A 270 11.51 7.61 -2.10
CA HIS A 270 10.70 8.15 -3.19
C HIS A 270 9.75 9.23 -2.69
N LEU A 271 9.78 10.39 -3.34
CA LEU A 271 8.98 11.57 -3.02
C LEU A 271 8.25 12.07 -4.28
N PRO A 272 6.96 12.44 -4.20
CA PRO A 272 6.26 13.16 -5.25
C PRO A 272 6.97 14.46 -5.64
N ALA A 273 6.82 14.92 -6.88
CA ALA A 273 7.48 16.14 -7.38
C ALA A 273 7.25 17.37 -6.47
N ARG A 274 6.03 17.54 -5.95
CA ARG A 274 5.70 18.63 -5.00
C ARG A 274 6.39 18.47 -3.64
N GLU A 275 6.53 17.24 -3.16
CA GLU A 275 7.24 16.96 -1.89
C GLU A 275 8.76 17.16 -2.06
N ILE A 276 9.31 16.85 -3.23
CA ILE A 276 10.71 17.15 -3.58
C ILE A 276 10.97 18.65 -3.62
N ALA A 277 10.06 19.43 -4.21
CA ALA A 277 10.19 20.89 -4.23
C ALA A 277 10.11 21.50 -2.82
N VAL A 278 9.22 20.98 -1.97
CA VAL A 278 9.16 21.41 -0.56
C VAL A 278 10.44 21.00 0.19
N LEU A 279 10.91 19.77 0.00
CA LEU A 279 12.12 19.26 0.65
C LEU A 279 13.38 19.97 0.18
N SER A 280 13.50 20.34 -1.10
CA SER A 280 14.67 21.06 -1.63
C SER A 280 14.81 22.43 -0.98
N VAL A 281 13.70 23.17 -0.81
CA VAL A 281 13.72 24.47 -0.13
C VAL A 281 14.09 24.32 1.35
N LEU A 282 13.57 23.29 2.01
CA LEU A 282 13.88 22.99 3.41
C LEU A 282 15.36 22.61 3.60
N MET A 283 15.91 21.73 2.76
CA MET A 283 17.31 21.29 2.84
C MET A 283 18.29 22.38 2.42
N SER A 284 17.94 23.23 1.45
CA SER A 284 18.77 24.38 1.05
C SER A 284 18.93 25.41 2.18
N ARG A 285 18.03 25.38 3.18
CA ARG A 285 18.02 26.26 4.35
C ARG A 285 18.04 25.45 5.65
N ALA A 286 18.79 24.34 5.66
CA ALA A 286 18.92 23.50 6.84
C ALA A 286 19.39 24.33 8.05
N GLY A 287 18.79 24.09 9.21
CA GLY A 287 19.01 24.88 10.43
C GLY A 287 18.29 26.23 10.49
N GLN A 288 17.58 26.64 9.44
CA GLN A 288 16.79 27.88 9.42
C GLN A 288 15.28 27.59 9.34
N VAL A 289 14.47 28.53 9.85
CA VAL A 289 13.01 28.46 9.73
C VAL A 289 12.59 28.88 8.32
N VAL A 290 11.94 27.97 7.60
CA VAL A 290 11.31 28.27 6.32
C VAL A 290 9.83 28.54 6.53
N TYR A 291 9.41 29.77 6.20
CA TYR A 291 8.03 30.21 6.35
C TYR A 291 7.06 29.47 5.43
N ARG A 292 5.81 29.31 5.89
CA ARG A 292 4.76 28.57 5.16
C ARG A 292 4.50 29.08 3.75
N ALA A 293 4.56 30.40 3.53
CA ALA A 293 4.35 31.00 2.21
C ALA A 293 5.38 30.49 1.18
N ALA A 294 6.66 30.51 1.53
CA ALA A 294 7.73 30.04 0.65
C ALA A 294 7.62 28.54 0.33
N LEU A 295 7.15 27.73 1.29
CA LEU A 295 6.91 26.31 1.06
C LEU A 295 5.66 26.06 0.21
N ALA A 296 4.62 26.87 0.35
CA ALA A 296 3.41 26.79 -0.46
C ALA A 296 3.68 27.16 -1.93
N ASP A 297 4.52 28.17 -2.16
CA ASP A 297 5.00 28.57 -3.49
C ASP A 297 5.81 27.44 -4.14
N ALA A 298 6.75 26.84 -3.40
CA ALA A 298 7.53 25.70 -3.86
C ALA A 298 6.66 24.45 -4.15
N ALA A 299 5.59 24.25 -3.38
CA ALA A 299 4.63 23.16 -3.60
C ALA A 299 3.72 23.37 -4.82
N GLY A 300 3.73 24.57 -5.43
CA GLY A 300 2.83 24.94 -6.53
C GLY A 300 1.36 25.02 -6.08
N THR A 301 1.12 25.49 -4.86
CA THR A 301 -0.23 25.64 -4.28
C THR A 301 -0.58 27.12 -4.13
N THR A 302 -1.70 27.58 -4.70
CA THR A 302 -2.23 28.98 -4.63
C THR A 302 -3.58 29.05 -3.88
N GLY A 303 -3.86 30.15 -3.16
CA GLY A 303 -5.06 30.39 -2.32
C GLY A 303 -5.17 29.76 -0.90
N GLN A 304 -5.89 30.42 0.03
CA GLN A 304 -6.07 30.14 1.49
C GLN A 304 -6.31 28.68 1.96
N ALA A 305 -6.63 27.73 1.07
CA ALA A 305 -6.64 26.27 1.35
C ALA A 305 -5.22 25.67 1.58
N HIS A 306 -4.19 26.51 1.58
CA HIS A 306 -2.76 26.22 1.68
C HIS A 306 -2.30 25.49 2.93
N HIS A 307 -2.70 25.94 4.13
CA HIS A 307 -2.03 25.52 5.36
C HIS A 307 -2.28 24.05 5.69
N ARG A 308 -3.52 23.56 5.52
CA ARG A 308 -3.86 22.13 5.76
C ARG A 308 -3.22 21.18 4.75
N THR A 309 -2.98 21.66 3.53
CA THR A 309 -2.35 20.84 2.47
C THR A 309 -0.83 20.77 2.68
N LEU A 310 -0.21 21.90 3.02
CA LEU A 310 1.20 21.98 3.39
C LEU A 310 1.48 21.15 4.65
N ASP A 311 0.68 21.30 5.70
CA ASP A 311 0.86 20.54 6.95
C ASP A 311 0.75 19.02 6.71
N ARG A 312 -0.17 18.57 5.84
CA ARG A 312 -0.27 17.16 5.42
C ARG A 312 0.95 16.71 4.61
N MET A 313 1.48 17.56 3.73
CA MET A 313 2.70 17.27 2.96
C MET A 313 3.92 17.16 3.88
N VAL A 314 4.10 18.09 4.83
CA VAL A 314 5.23 18.05 5.78
C VAL A 314 5.10 16.85 6.72
N ARG A 315 3.88 16.49 7.15
CA ARG A 315 3.65 15.25 7.93
C ARG A 315 3.99 13.99 7.13
N ARG A 316 3.76 13.98 5.81
CA ARG A 316 4.18 12.88 4.91
C ARG A 316 5.70 12.84 4.76
N LEU A 317 6.34 13.98 4.50
CA LEU A 317 7.80 14.11 4.43
C LEU A 317 8.47 13.63 5.71
N ARG A 318 8.01 14.09 6.88
CA ARG A 318 8.57 13.67 8.18
C ARG A 318 8.54 12.15 8.36
N ARG A 319 7.43 11.50 8.02
CA ARG A 319 7.31 10.02 8.08
C ARG A 319 8.25 9.32 7.11
N ARG A 320 8.44 9.85 5.90
CA ARG A 320 9.31 9.26 4.87
C ARG A 320 10.79 9.45 5.17
N LEU A 321 11.14 10.54 5.82
CA LEU A 321 12.51 10.88 6.22
C LEU A 321 12.90 10.29 7.58
N GLN A 322 11.98 9.60 8.26
CA GLN A 322 12.21 8.94 9.54
C GLN A 322 11.92 7.44 9.39
N PRO A 323 12.87 6.65 8.87
CA PRO A 323 12.65 5.24 8.52
C PRO A 323 12.37 4.35 9.74
N SER A 324 12.75 4.78 10.95
CA SER A 324 12.46 4.11 12.23
C SER A 324 11.99 5.11 13.30
N PRO A 325 11.10 4.72 14.22
CA PRO A 325 10.73 5.56 15.38
C PRO A 325 11.92 5.98 16.25
N LEU A 326 13.04 5.24 16.17
CA LEU A 326 14.29 5.51 16.87
C LEU A 326 15.22 6.49 16.13
N SER A 327 14.95 6.77 14.85
CA SER A 327 15.70 7.77 14.09
C SER A 327 15.30 9.18 14.54
N PRO A 328 16.24 10.14 14.65
CA PRO A 328 15.92 11.50 15.05
C PRO A 328 14.93 12.13 14.06
N ALA A 329 13.96 12.88 14.59
CA ALA A 329 13.06 13.66 13.74
C ALA A 329 13.88 14.79 13.09
N ARG A 330 13.90 14.83 11.76
CA ARG A 330 14.68 15.82 10.96
C ARG A 330 13.87 17.04 10.55
N LEU A 331 12.56 17.02 10.80
CA LEU A 331 11.63 18.08 10.42
C LEU A 331 10.87 18.56 11.65
N HIS A 332 11.02 19.82 12.01
CA HIS A 332 10.40 20.43 13.19
C HIS A 332 9.42 21.53 12.78
N ARG A 333 8.30 21.65 13.50
CA ARG A 333 7.36 22.75 13.33
C ARG A 333 7.78 23.88 14.26
N VAL A 334 7.85 25.11 13.75
CA VAL A 334 8.19 26.31 14.54
C VAL A 334 6.94 27.18 14.64
N GLY A 335 6.18 26.98 15.73
CA GLY A 335 4.93 27.69 16.00
C GLY A 335 3.99 27.73 14.80
N ASP A 336 3.53 28.94 14.48
CA ASP A 336 2.77 29.21 13.26
C ASP A 336 3.57 29.82 12.10
N ALA A 337 4.86 30.04 12.31
CA ALA A 337 5.74 30.64 11.31
C ALA A 337 6.05 29.66 10.16
N GLY A 338 6.38 28.41 10.47
CA GLY A 338 6.77 27.44 9.45
C GLY A 338 7.48 26.20 9.96
N TYR A 339 8.49 25.75 9.21
CA TYR A 339 9.17 24.48 9.42
C TYR A 339 10.69 24.63 9.34
N LEU A 340 11.39 23.78 10.11
CA LEU A 340 12.85 23.71 10.16
C LEU A 340 13.30 22.30 9.81
N PHE A 341 14.37 22.20 9.03
CA PHE A 341 15.01 20.93 8.64
C PHE A 341 16.39 20.81 9.30
N GLY A 342 16.66 19.67 9.93
CA GLY A 342 17.90 19.36 10.64
C GLY A 342 17.67 18.96 12.10
N SER A 343 18.71 18.41 12.74
CA SER A 343 18.71 18.09 14.16
C SER A 343 18.45 19.37 14.98
N GLY A 344 17.39 19.34 15.79
CA GLY A 344 16.85 20.49 16.53
C GLY A 344 17.74 21.08 17.64
N GLN A 345 19.01 21.35 17.36
CA GLN A 345 19.89 22.20 18.18
C GLN A 345 20.16 23.51 17.43
N ASN A 346 19.15 24.37 17.37
CA ASN A 346 19.32 25.81 17.34
C ASN A 346 17.97 26.42 17.70
N HIS A 347 17.71 26.45 19.00
CA HIS A 347 16.76 27.37 19.59
C HIS A 347 17.52 28.70 19.73
N PRO A 348 17.26 29.74 18.93
CA PRO A 348 17.44 31.07 19.44
C PRO A 348 16.28 31.31 20.40
N ASP A 349 16.63 31.44 21.67
CA ASP A 349 15.78 31.81 22.79
C ASP A 349 14.69 32.85 22.46
N ARG A 350 13.55 32.65 23.15
CA ARG A 350 12.42 33.56 23.46
C ARG A 350 11.14 33.47 22.64
#